data_AF-A0A8D2DVK4-F1
#
_entry.id   AF-A0A8D2DVK4-F1
#
_cell.length_a   1.000
_cell.length_b   1.000
_cell.length_c   1.000
_cell.angle_alpha   90.00
_cell.angle_beta   90.00
_cell.angle_gamma   90.00
#
_symmetry.space_group_name_H-M   'P 1'
#
loop_
_entity.id
_entity.type
_entity.pdbx_description
1 polymer ?
#
loop_
_entity_poly.entity_id
_entity_poly.type
_entity_poly.pdbx_seq_one_letter_code
_entity_poly.pdbx_strand_id
1 'polypeptide(L)'
;ISITGKQLKLLRKLDHYGHQRLQQSNNLDQLWEELKSLKADWFRESLVEETIAALQRLMDGINYINVAGIASFISRTNYLSTLLLDRIASVVIEQIEKIHPFSIFAVILPYSILNYDPPQRNEFFGTCMQCLHSHLGTLDPLMLVFLGFSLATLEYFPEDLLKTIFNIKFLARLDSQLEILPSSLRTRVQFRLMELNRAVCLECPELQIPWFHDRFCQQQYNKDIGSMNGAQLQISKMLAEVLGGINCVKTSLLSPYYHTIEFECILDKRKKPIPYGSHNITLGKLPGMYWESNIQIVGSSLPPGAERIAFEFLDSKAFCRNIPHIKGKSAMKKRHLEILGYRVIQIPHFEWNSMALSQKDARLDYLRERIFGIGKS
;
A
#
# COMPACT_ATOMS: atom_id res chain seq x y z
N ILE A 1 -21.27 -13.65 -10.25
CA ILE A 1 -22.21 -14.77 -9.96
C ILE A 1 -23.53 -14.14 -9.52
N SER A 2 -24.62 -14.38 -10.27
CA SER A 2 -25.94 -13.84 -9.94
C SER A 2 -26.47 -14.53 -8.68
N ILE A 3 -26.60 -13.79 -7.58
CA ILE A 3 -27.11 -14.29 -6.31
C ILE A 3 -28.64 -14.44 -6.45
N THR A 4 -29.15 -15.66 -6.33
CA THR A 4 -30.59 -15.92 -6.42
C THR A 4 -31.35 -15.32 -5.23
N GLY A 5 -32.63 -15.01 -5.38
CA GLY A 5 -33.46 -14.43 -4.30
C GLY A 5 -33.54 -15.31 -3.03
N LYS A 6 -33.35 -16.62 -3.16
CA LYS A 6 -33.26 -17.56 -2.01
C LYS A 6 -31.93 -17.41 -1.26
N GLN A 7 -30.81 -17.27 -1.98
CA GLN A 7 -29.49 -17.03 -1.38
C GLN A 7 -29.45 -15.67 -0.65
N LEU A 8 -30.08 -14.63 -1.21
CA LEU A 8 -30.16 -13.32 -0.56
C LEU A 8 -30.92 -13.37 0.78
N LYS A 9 -32.02 -14.13 0.84
CA LYS A 9 -32.78 -14.35 2.09
C LYS A 9 -31.97 -15.12 3.13
N LEU A 10 -31.23 -16.15 2.72
CA LEU A 10 -30.36 -16.91 3.60
C LEU A 10 -29.26 -16.01 4.20
N LEU A 11 -28.60 -15.21 3.37
CA LEU A 11 -27.58 -14.25 3.81
C LEU A 11 -28.17 -13.26 4.83
N ARG A 12 -29.34 -12.67 4.57
CA ARG A 12 -29.99 -11.76 5.53
C ARG A 12 -30.27 -12.42 6.89
N LYS A 13 -30.69 -13.69 6.90
CA LYS A 13 -30.89 -14.42 8.15
C LYS A 13 -29.56 -14.70 8.86
N LEU A 14 -28.54 -15.13 8.13
CA LEU A 14 -27.20 -15.39 8.68
C LEU A 14 -26.61 -14.12 9.32
N ASP A 15 -26.74 -12.96 8.66
CA ASP A 15 -26.30 -11.70 9.25
C ASP A 15 -27.11 -11.34 10.49
N HIS A 16 -28.44 -11.45 10.46
CA HIS A 16 -29.26 -11.18 11.65
C HIS A 16 -28.84 -12.03 12.86
N TYR A 17 -28.62 -13.33 12.67
CA TYR A 17 -28.12 -14.19 13.74
C TYR A 17 -26.68 -13.87 14.13
N GLY A 18 -25.83 -13.46 13.17
CA GLY A 18 -24.48 -12.95 13.44
C GLY A 18 -24.50 -11.73 14.37
N HIS A 19 -25.34 -10.73 14.05
CA HIS A 19 -25.49 -9.50 14.85
C HIS A 19 -25.97 -9.85 16.26
N GLN A 20 -27.01 -10.69 16.37
CA GLN A 20 -27.56 -11.09 17.66
C GLN A 20 -26.52 -11.80 18.54
N ARG A 21 -25.72 -12.71 17.96
CA ARG A 21 -24.69 -13.42 18.73
C ARG A 21 -23.51 -12.54 19.12
N LEU A 22 -23.04 -11.65 18.24
CA LEU A 22 -21.98 -10.69 18.56
C LEU A 22 -22.39 -9.73 19.69
N GLN A 23 -23.66 -9.33 19.72
CA GLN A 23 -24.21 -8.50 20.80
C GLN A 23 -24.32 -9.26 22.14
N GLN A 24 -24.64 -10.55 22.08
CA GLN A 24 -24.78 -11.42 23.27
C GLN A 24 -23.45 -12.02 23.75
N SER A 25 -22.38 -11.89 22.97
CA SER A 25 -21.08 -12.45 23.32
C SER A 25 -20.45 -11.67 24.47
N ASN A 26 -20.20 -12.38 25.57
CA ASN A 26 -19.65 -11.83 26.81
C ASN A 26 -18.19 -12.28 27.08
N ASN A 27 -17.63 -13.14 26.23
CA ASN A 27 -16.23 -13.57 26.31
C ASN A 27 -15.60 -13.67 24.91
N LEU A 28 -14.32 -13.33 24.81
CA LEU A 28 -13.51 -13.39 23.59
C LEU A 28 -13.44 -14.78 22.99
N ASP A 29 -13.43 -15.85 23.79
CA ASP A 29 -13.36 -17.22 23.25
C ASP A 29 -14.57 -17.55 22.37
N GLN A 30 -15.77 -17.16 22.82
CA GLN A 30 -17.01 -17.34 22.08
C GLN A 30 -17.03 -16.48 20.81
N LEU A 31 -16.58 -15.22 20.91
CA LEU A 31 -16.44 -14.33 19.77
C LEU A 31 -15.42 -14.87 18.74
N TRP A 32 -14.35 -15.52 19.22
CA TRP A 32 -13.28 -16.04 18.37
C TRP A 32 -13.71 -17.26 17.57
N GLU A 33 -14.49 -18.18 18.17
CA GLU A 33 -15.09 -19.30 17.43
C GLU A 33 -16.02 -18.82 16.31
N GLU A 34 -16.75 -17.73 16.54
CA GLU A 34 -17.57 -17.11 15.50
C GLU A 34 -16.72 -16.52 14.36
N LEU A 35 -15.63 -15.82 14.68
CA LEU A 35 -14.74 -15.23 13.68
C LEU A 35 -13.96 -16.27 12.86
N LYS A 36 -13.66 -17.45 13.43
CA LYS A 36 -13.09 -18.58 12.69
C LYS A 36 -14.09 -19.17 11.69
N SER A 37 -15.36 -19.25 12.07
CA SER A 37 -16.42 -19.86 11.25
C SER A 37 -16.79 -19.03 10.01
N LEU A 38 -16.53 -17.72 10.06
CA LEU A 38 -16.85 -16.79 8.98
C LEU A 38 -15.67 -16.67 8.01
N LYS A 39 -15.79 -17.32 6.83
CA LYS A 39 -14.80 -17.14 5.74
C LYS A 39 -14.74 -15.66 5.32
N ALA A 40 -13.51 -15.15 5.26
CA ALA A 40 -13.15 -13.74 5.17
C ALA A 40 -13.80 -12.95 4.00
N ASP A 41 -14.15 -13.61 2.90
CA ASP A 41 -14.71 -12.95 1.71
C ASP A 41 -16.18 -12.51 1.86
N TRP A 42 -16.83 -12.84 2.99
CA TRP A 42 -18.27 -12.62 3.20
C TRP A 42 -18.62 -11.65 4.34
N PHE A 43 -17.66 -10.90 4.89
CA PHE A 43 -17.97 -9.90 5.91
C PHE A 43 -18.77 -8.73 5.31
N ARG A 44 -20.08 -8.72 5.54
CA ARG A 44 -20.87 -7.49 5.38
C ARG A 44 -20.33 -6.41 6.30
N GLU A 45 -20.45 -5.17 5.85
CA GLU A 45 -19.97 -3.97 6.55
C GLU A 45 -20.42 -3.91 8.00
N SER A 46 -21.72 -4.12 8.22
CA SER A 46 -22.32 -4.08 9.55
C SER A 46 -21.71 -5.11 10.50
N LEU A 47 -21.43 -6.33 10.03
CA LEU A 47 -20.85 -7.37 10.86
C LEU A 47 -19.40 -7.06 11.27
N VAL A 48 -18.64 -6.34 10.43
CA VAL A 48 -17.28 -5.88 10.78
C VAL A 48 -17.35 -4.84 11.88
N GLU A 49 -18.21 -3.84 11.73
CA GLU A 49 -18.39 -2.76 12.71
C GLU A 49 -18.79 -3.32 14.07
N GLU A 50 -19.75 -4.24 14.11
CA GLU A 50 -20.20 -4.89 15.33
C GLU A 50 -19.13 -5.76 15.97
N THR A 51 -18.34 -6.47 15.16
CA THR A 51 -17.21 -7.25 15.67
C THR A 51 -16.16 -6.33 16.29
N ILE A 52 -15.83 -5.22 15.61
CA ILE A 52 -14.88 -4.23 16.13
C ILE A 52 -15.40 -3.62 17.44
N ALA A 53 -16.69 -3.27 17.50
CA ALA A 53 -17.32 -2.77 18.72
C ALA A 53 -17.29 -3.82 19.85
N ALA A 54 -17.57 -5.08 19.56
CA ALA A 54 -17.49 -6.16 20.55
C ALA A 54 -16.04 -6.39 21.05
N LEU A 55 -15.04 -6.34 20.16
CA LEU A 55 -13.63 -6.39 20.54
C LEU A 55 -13.22 -5.18 21.41
N GLN A 56 -13.74 -3.99 21.12
CA GLN A 56 -13.50 -2.80 21.95
C GLN A 56 -14.15 -2.93 23.33
N ARG A 57 -15.35 -3.52 23.44
CA ARG A 57 -15.97 -3.80 24.75
C ARG A 57 -15.19 -4.82 25.57
N LEU A 58 -14.58 -5.79 24.91
CA LEU A 58 -13.83 -6.90 25.54
C LEU A 58 -12.31 -6.66 25.52
N MET A 59 -11.87 -5.41 25.45
CA MET A 59 -10.47 -5.03 25.24
C MET A 59 -9.53 -5.52 26.36
N ASP A 60 -10.04 -5.61 27.59
CA ASP A 60 -9.30 -6.11 28.75
C ASP A 60 -8.94 -7.60 28.61
N GLY A 61 -9.73 -8.36 27.86
CA GLY A 61 -9.46 -9.78 27.60
C GLY A 61 -8.41 -10.04 26.51
N ILE A 62 -7.95 -9.00 25.81
CA ILE A 62 -6.93 -9.15 24.76
C ILE A 62 -5.59 -9.48 25.41
N ASN A 63 -4.97 -10.59 24.98
CA ASN A 63 -3.75 -11.13 25.58
C ASN A 63 -2.93 -11.92 24.53
N TYR A 64 -1.78 -12.47 24.95
CA TYR A 64 -0.84 -13.21 24.09
C TYR A 64 -1.46 -14.37 23.29
N ILE A 65 -2.58 -14.95 23.75
CA ILE A 65 -3.24 -16.10 23.10
C ILE A 65 -4.03 -15.63 21.86
N ASN A 66 -4.74 -14.51 21.96
CA ASN A 66 -5.68 -14.05 20.93
C ASN A 66 -5.14 -12.89 20.07
N VAL A 67 -4.09 -12.20 20.50
CA VAL A 67 -3.58 -10.97 19.89
C VAL A 67 -3.25 -11.11 18.39
N ALA A 68 -2.57 -12.19 18.00
CA ALA A 68 -2.21 -12.43 16.60
C ALA A 68 -3.44 -12.71 15.72
N GLY A 69 -4.46 -13.35 16.30
CA GLY A 69 -5.74 -13.59 15.66
C GLY A 69 -6.50 -12.29 15.41
N ILE A 70 -6.60 -11.44 16.44
CA ILE A 70 -7.26 -10.13 16.35
C ILE A 70 -6.53 -9.23 15.35
N ALA A 71 -5.19 -9.19 15.39
CA ALA A 71 -4.38 -8.45 14.42
C ALA A 71 -4.61 -8.93 12.98
N SER A 72 -4.71 -10.25 12.78
CA SER A 72 -5.05 -10.83 11.47
C SER A 72 -6.48 -10.50 11.03
N PHE A 73 -7.44 -10.40 11.95
CA PHE A 73 -8.79 -9.95 11.64
C PHE A 73 -8.81 -8.51 11.15
N ILE A 74 -8.18 -7.59 11.89
CA ILE A 74 -8.09 -6.16 11.54
C ILE A 74 -7.41 -5.97 10.18
N SER A 75 -6.31 -6.69 9.93
CA SER A 75 -5.59 -6.69 8.65
C SER A 75 -6.48 -7.04 7.45
N ARG A 76 -7.35 -8.04 7.61
CA ARG A 76 -8.24 -8.53 6.54
C ARG A 76 -9.42 -7.60 6.30
N THR A 77 -9.98 -7.02 7.35
CA THR A 77 -11.16 -6.14 7.22
C THR A 77 -10.83 -4.75 6.70
N ASN A 78 -9.53 -4.36 6.72
CA ASN A 78 -9.08 -3.02 6.38
C ASN A 78 -9.77 -1.93 7.22
N TYR A 79 -10.21 -2.29 8.44
CA TYR A 79 -10.93 -1.39 9.35
C TYR A 79 -9.93 -0.79 10.35
N LEU A 80 -9.75 0.53 10.34
CA LEU A 80 -8.84 1.20 11.25
C LEU A 80 -9.53 1.46 12.60
N SER A 81 -9.06 0.79 13.64
CA SER A 81 -9.44 1.03 15.04
C SER A 81 -8.17 1.29 15.84
N THR A 82 -7.84 2.56 16.06
CA THR A 82 -6.62 2.97 16.76
C THR A 82 -6.57 2.39 18.17
N LEU A 83 -7.69 2.41 18.89
CA LEU A 83 -7.82 1.80 20.23
C LEU A 83 -7.42 0.31 20.27
N LEU A 84 -7.87 -0.48 19.30
CA LEU A 84 -7.52 -1.91 19.24
C LEU A 84 -6.07 -2.12 18.84
N LEU A 85 -5.55 -1.30 17.92
CA LEU A 85 -4.15 -1.36 17.53
C LEU A 85 -3.25 -0.98 18.71
N ASP A 86 -3.54 0.11 19.42
CA ASP A 86 -2.79 0.53 20.60
C ASP A 86 -2.80 -0.56 21.68
N ARG A 87 -3.96 -1.21 21.90
CA ARG A 87 -4.05 -2.36 22.81
C ARG A 87 -3.20 -3.55 22.35
N ILE A 88 -3.23 -3.89 21.06
CA ILE A 88 -2.37 -4.94 20.48
C ILE A 88 -0.90 -4.62 20.74
N ALA A 89 -0.46 -3.37 20.51
CA ALA A 89 0.92 -2.96 20.76
C ALA A 89 1.31 -3.12 22.23
N SER A 90 0.48 -2.63 23.16
CA SER A 90 0.72 -2.77 24.61
C SER A 90 0.83 -4.23 25.03
N VAL A 91 -0.12 -5.08 24.62
CA VAL A 91 -0.10 -6.53 24.95
C VAL A 91 1.15 -7.22 24.40
N VAL A 92 1.58 -6.86 23.20
CA VAL A 92 2.77 -7.45 22.58
C VAL A 92 4.02 -7.04 23.31
N ILE A 93 4.16 -5.76 23.68
CA ILE A 93 5.30 -5.29 24.48
C ILE A 93 5.33 -6.01 25.84
N GLU A 94 4.19 -6.07 26.53
CA GLU A 94 4.08 -6.66 27.88
C GLU A 94 4.29 -8.18 27.92
N GLN A 95 3.95 -8.88 26.83
CA GLN A 95 3.82 -10.35 26.84
C GLN A 95 4.54 -11.04 25.68
N ILE A 96 5.51 -10.37 25.04
CA ILE A 96 6.23 -10.88 23.87
C ILE A 96 6.81 -12.28 24.09
N GLU A 97 7.33 -12.56 25.27
CA GLU A 97 7.98 -13.83 25.62
C GLU A 97 7.02 -15.03 25.55
N LYS A 98 5.71 -14.76 25.66
CA LYS A 98 4.64 -15.77 25.57
C LYS A 98 4.08 -15.91 24.16
N ILE A 99 4.41 -14.99 23.25
CA ILE A 99 3.95 -14.99 21.87
C ILE A 99 4.92 -15.82 21.02
N HIS A 100 4.36 -16.76 20.26
CA HIS A 100 5.17 -17.57 19.36
C HIS A 100 5.81 -16.70 18.26
N PRO A 101 7.12 -16.83 17.95
CA PRO A 101 7.81 -15.97 16.97
C PRO A 101 7.13 -15.94 15.59
N PHE A 102 6.54 -17.05 15.17
CA PHE A 102 5.86 -17.15 13.87
C PHE A 102 4.54 -16.36 13.81
N SER A 103 4.02 -15.91 14.95
CA SER A 103 2.83 -15.05 15.06
C SER A 103 3.15 -13.56 14.93
N ILE A 104 4.41 -13.16 15.06
CA ILE A 104 4.83 -11.76 15.05
C ILE A 104 4.50 -11.05 13.73
N PHE A 105 4.64 -11.74 12.59
CA PHE A 105 4.24 -11.15 11.31
C PHE A 105 2.75 -10.78 11.28
N ALA A 106 1.88 -11.65 11.80
CA ALA A 106 0.45 -11.37 11.89
C ALA A 106 0.12 -10.16 12.79
N VAL A 107 0.92 -9.97 13.85
CA VAL A 107 0.84 -8.83 14.77
C VAL A 107 1.27 -7.51 14.11
N ILE A 108 2.31 -7.53 13.28
CA ILE A 108 2.82 -6.34 12.56
C ILE A 108 1.92 -5.95 11.38
N LEU A 109 1.34 -6.94 10.71
CA LEU A 109 0.58 -6.77 9.48
C LEU A 109 -0.50 -5.66 9.50
N PRO A 110 -1.33 -5.48 10.56
CA PRO A 110 -2.37 -4.46 10.52
C PRO A 110 -1.79 -3.04 10.48
N TYR A 111 -0.67 -2.78 11.16
CA TYR A 111 0.02 -1.47 11.12
C TYR A 111 0.50 -1.15 9.70
N SER A 112 1.12 -2.14 9.05
CA SER A 112 1.57 -2.06 7.66
C SER A 112 0.43 -1.80 6.67
N ILE A 113 -0.68 -2.55 6.78
CA ILE A 113 -1.82 -2.40 5.86
C ILE A 113 -2.52 -1.07 6.08
N LEU A 114 -2.78 -0.72 7.34
CA LEU A 114 -3.60 0.43 7.72
C LEU A 114 -2.81 1.72 7.84
N ASN A 115 -1.50 1.71 7.60
CA ASN A 115 -0.63 2.87 7.72
C ASN A 115 -0.79 3.57 9.07
N TYR A 116 -0.66 2.81 10.15
CA TYR A 116 -0.85 3.30 11.50
C TYR A 116 0.40 3.05 12.34
N ASP A 117 0.83 4.07 13.07
CA ASP A 117 1.97 3.99 13.98
C ASP A 117 1.50 3.76 15.41
N PRO A 118 2.00 2.72 16.10
CA PRO A 118 1.66 2.52 17.50
C PRO A 118 2.32 3.58 18.39
N PRO A 119 1.70 3.97 19.53
CA PRO A 119 2.22 4.98 20.46
C PRO A 119 3.66 4.76 20.95
N GLN A 120 4.11 3.52 21.02
CA GLN A 120 5.47 3.11 21.41
C GLN A 120 6.20 2.46 20.24
N ARG A 121 6.10 3.07 19.05
CA ARG A 121 6.59 2.54 17.77
C ARG A 121 7.93 1.82 17.83
N ASN A 122 8.96 2.48 18.36
CA ASN A 122 10.32 1.95 18.40
C ASN A 122 10.46 0.74 19.33
N GLU A 123 9.83 0.79 20.50
CA GLU A 123 9.83 -0.31 21.47
C GLU A 123 9.03 -1.51 20.95
N PHE A 124 7.87 -1.26 20.35
CA PHE A 124 7.02 -2.29 19.74
C PHE A 124 7.78 -3.05 18.64
N PHE A 125 8.30 -2.34 17.64
CA PHE A 125 9.02 -2.97 16.54
C PHE A 125 10.36 -3.56 16.97
N GLY A 126 11.07 -2.91 17.89
CA GLY A 126 12.31 -3.43 18.48
C GLY A 126 12.07 -4.78 19.17
N THR A 127 11.05 -4.86 20.02
CA THR A 127 10.64 -6.06 20.74
C THR A 127 10.22 -7.19 19.78
N CYS A 128 9.44 -6.86 18.75
CA CYS A 128 9.05 -7.82 17.70
C CYS A 128 10.27 -8.38 16.95
N MET A 129 11.22 -7.52 16.58
CA MET A 129 12.41 -7.95 15.86
C MET A 129 13.37 -8.74 16.74
N GLN A 130 13.50 -8.39 18.02
CA GLN A 130 14.30 -9.16 18.98
C GLN A 130 13.76 -10.59 19.15
N CYS A 131 12.42 -10.75 19.23
CA CYS A 131 11.77 -12.07 19.26
C CYS A 131 12.08 -12.90 18.00
N LEU A 132 12.13 -12.25 16.84
CA LEU A 132 12.40 -12.90 15.55
C LEU A 132 13.88 -13.17 15.29
N HIS A 133 14.81 -12.43 15.91
CA HIS A 133 16.24 -12.46 15.60
C HIS A 133 16.83 -13.87 15.61
N SER A 134 16.59 -14.65 16.67
CA SER A 134 17.09 -16.03 16.80
C SER A 134 16.46 -17.02 15.81
N HIS A 135 15.41 -16.62 15.09
CA HIS A 135 14.64 -17.46 14.19
C HIS A 135 14.79 -17.06 12.70
N LEU A 136 15.52 -15.98 12.38
CA LEU A 136 15.64 -15.50 11.00
C LEU A 136 16.18 -16.56 10.01
N GLY A 137 17.05 -17.47 10.47
CA GLY A 137 17.56 -18.55 9.63
C GLY A 137 16.56 -19.68 9.36
N THR A 138 15.61 -19.89 10.27
CA THR A 138 14.65 -21.01 10.25
C THR A 138 13.28 -20.63 9.68
N LEU A 139 12.93 -19.33 9.74
CA LEU A 139 11.67 -18.83 9.20
C LEU A 139 11.56 -19.07 7.69
N ASP A 140 10.33 -19.27 7.25
CA ASP A 140 10.01 -19.49 5.85
C ASP A 140 10.41 -18.27 4.97
N PRO A 141 11.09 -18.46 3.83
CA PRO A 141 11.51 -17.36 2.95
C PRO A 141 10.37 -16.45 2.51
N LEU A 142 9.19 -17.00 2.22
CA LEU A 142 8.05 -16.18 1.78
C LEU A 142 7.65 -15.26 2.94
N MET A 143 7.53 -15.82 4.16
CA MET A 143 7.20 -15.05 5.36
C MET A 143 8.21 -13.93 5.62
N LEU A 144 9.51 -14.16 5.43
CA LEU A 144 10.53 -13.12 5.57
C LEU A 144 10.40 -12.01 4.52
N VAL A 145 10.10 -12.36 3.26
CA VAL A 145 9.83 -11.36 2.21
C VAL A 145 8.58 -10.52 2.54
N PHE A 146 7.50 -11.17 2.98
CA PHE A 146 6.29 -10.45 3.39
C PHE A 146 6.52 -9.56 4.61
N LEU A 147 7.26 -10.05 5.62
CA LEU A 147 7.63 -9.28 6.80
C LEU A 147 8.48 -8.07 6.43
N GLY A 148 9.53 -8.26 5.63
CA GLY A 148 10.40 -7.18 5.18
C GLY A 148 9.63 -6.11 4.42
N PHE A 149 8.73 -6.51 3.50
CA PHE A 149 7.85 -5.58 2.81
C PHE A 149 6.92 -4.84 3.78
N SER A 150 6.31 -5.54 4.75
CA SER A 150 5.43 -4.90 5.74
C SER A 150 6.14 -3.87 6.61
N LEU A 151 7.37 -4.16 7.02
CA LEU A 151 8.20 -3.20 7.77
C LEU A 151 8.64 -2.02 6.89
N ALA A 152 8.96 -2.26 5.62
CA ALA A 152 9.27 -1.18 4.66
C ALA A 152 8.08 -0.22 4.45
N THR A 153 6.84 -0.74 4.35
CA THR A 153 5.65 0.13 4.28
C THR A 153 5.51 1.04 5.50
N LEU A 154 6.06 0.60 6.64
CA LEU A 154 6.06 1.33 7.89
C LEU A 154 7.28 2.24 8.06
N GLU A 155 8.23 2.33 7.12
CA GLU A 155 9.49 3.07 7.32
C GLU A 155 10.36 2.46 8.44
N TYR A 156 10.34 1.13 8.58
CA TYR A 156 11.18 0.42 9.53
C TYR A 156 12.05 -0.61 8.78
N PHE A 157 13.36 -0.47 8.87
CA PHE A 157 14.31 -1.21 8.05
C PHE A 157 15.36 -1.92 8.92
N PRO A 158 15.04 -3.07 9.55
CA PRO A 158 16.01 -3.80 10.36
C PRO A 158 17.13 -4.36 9.48
N GLU A 159 18.35 -3.89 9.70
CA GLU A 159 19.49 -4.22 8.83
C GLU A 159 19.77 -5.73 8.77
N ASP A 160 19.66 -6.46 9.89
CA ASP A 160 19.87 -7.91 9.95
C ASP A 160 18.86 -8.68 9.10
N LEU A 161 17.60 -8.24 9.10
CA LEU A 161 16.54 -8.82 8.27
C LEU A 161 16.83 -8.56 6.79
N LEU A 162 17.19 -7.33 6.42
CA LEU A 162 17.49 -6.97 5.03
C LEU A 162 18.73 -7.70 4.51
N LYS A 163 19.81 -7.75 5.30
CA LYS A 163 21.01 -8.54 4.98
C LYS A 163 20.70 -10.02 4.80
N THR A 164 19.77 -10.56 5.59
CA THR A 164 19.31 -11.94 5.45
C THR A 164 18.56 -12.14 4.12
N ILE A 165 17.58 -11.29 3.81
CA ILE A 165 16.73 -11.41 2.61
C ILE A 165 17.54 -11.18 1.33
N PHE A 166 18.42 -10.18 1.29
CA PHE A 166 19.20 -9.84 0.09
C PHE A 166 20.51 -10.61 -0.01
N ASN A 167 20.70 -11.65 0.80
CA ASN A 167 21.82 -12.58 0.66
C ASN A 167 21.60 -13.53 -0.53
N ILE A 168 22.66 -13.78 -1.31
CA ILE A 168 22.61 -14.67 -2.48
C ILE A 168 22.12 -16.09 -2.11
N LYS A 169 22.53 -16.63 -0.95
CA LYS A 169 22.07 -17.96 -0.49
C LYS A 169 20.58 -17.96 -0.16
N PHE A 170 20.07 -16.87 0.43
CA PHE A 170 18.64 -16.73 0.71
C PHE A 170 17.85 -16.64 -0.60
N LEU A 171 18.28 -15.79 -1.54
CA LEU A 171 17.61 -15.61 -2.83
C LEU A 171 17.56 -16.92 -3.63
N ALA A 172 18.66 -17.68 -3.66
CA ALA A 172 18.67 -19.00 -4.30
C ALA A 172 17.69 -19.98 -3.65
N ARG A 173 17.61 -20.00 -2.31
CA ARG A 173 16.64 -20.82 -1.56
C ARG A 173 15.19 -20.39 -1.86
N LEU A 174 14.94 -19.09 -1.95
CA LEU A 174 13.63 -18.54 -2.32
C LEU A 174 13.24 -18.96 -3.74
N ASP A 175 14.15 -18.85 -4.71
CA ASP A 175 13.89 -19.26 -6.10
C ASP A 175 13.50 -20.75 -6.20
N SER A 176 14.21 -21.64 -5.51
CA SER A 176 13.84 -23.07 -5.46
C SER A 176 12.44 -23.31 -4.88
N GLN A 177 12.03 -22.52 -3.88
CA GLN A 177 10.65 -22.61 -3.36
C GLN A 177 9.63 -22.03 -4.34
N LEU A 178 9.95 -20.94 -5.04
CA LEU A 178 9.04 -20.33 -6.00
C LEU A 178 8.64 -21.31 -7.12
N GLU A 179 9.54 -22.20 -7.55
CA GLU A 179 9.27 -23.20 -8.59
C GLU A 179 8.11 -24.15 -8.25
N ILE A 180 7.98 -24.55 -6.98
CA ILE A 180 6.97 -25.51 -6.50
C ILE A 180 5.64 -24.85 -6.11
N LEU A 181 5.60 -23.52 -5.93
CA LEU A 181 4.40 -22.81 -5.51
C LEU A 181 3.35 -22.68 -6.62
N PRO A 182 2.05 -22.63 -6.26
CA PRO A 182 1.00 -22.23 -7.20
C PRO A 182 1.30 -20.86 -7.83
N SER A 183 0.96 -20.70 -9.12
CA SER A 183 1.29 -19.50 -9.89
C SER A 183 0.84 -18.19 -9.23
N SER A 184 -0.36 -18.17 -8.64
CA SER A 184 -0.90 -16.99 -7.96
C SER A 184 -0.09 -16.57 -6.74
N LEU A 185 0.38 -17.54 -5.93
CA LEU A 185 1.18 -17.26 -4.74
C LEU A 185 2.62 -16.90 -5.13
N ARG A 186 3.20 -17.61 -6.10
CA ARG A 186 4.53 -17.31 -6.67
C ARG A 186 4.62 -15.85 -7.14
N THR A 187 3.66 -15.42 -7.96
CA THR A 187 3.59 -14.05 -8.45
C THR A 187 3.49 -13.05 -7.32
N ARG A 188 2.66 -13.31 -6.29
CA ARG A 188 2.55 -12.42 -5.11
C ARG A 188 3.86 -12.27 -4.37
N VAL A 189 4.60 -13.36 -4.16
CA VAL A 189 5.89 -13.33 -3.46
C VAL A 189 6.93 -12.57 -4.28
N GLN A 190 7.02 -12.82 -5.59
CA GLN A 190 7.92 -12.09 -6.49
C GLN A 190 7.63 -10.59 -6.51
N PHE A 191 6.35 -10.20 -6.55
CA PHE A 191 5.98 -8.79 -6.45
C PHE A 191 6.40 -8.18 -5.11
N ARG A 192 6.25 -8.89 -4.00
CA ARG A 192 6.63 -8.39 -2.67
C ARG A 192 8.13 -8.25 -2.51
N LEU A 193 8.91 -9.20 -3.04
CA LEU A 193 10.36 -9.08 -3.09
C LEU A 193 10.78 -7.86 -3.92
N MET A 194 10.17 -7.66 -5.09
CA MET A 194 10.44 -6.51 -5.94
C MET A 194 10.09 -5.19 -5.25
N GLU A 195 8.93 -5.11 -4.60
CA GLU A 195 8.52 -3.90 -3.87
C GLU A 195 9.41 -3.63 -2.65
N LEU A 196 9.88 -4.67 -1.97
CA LEU A 196 10.86 -4.55 -0.89
C LEU A 196 12.22 -4.06 -1.43
N ASN A 197 12.73 -4.64 -2.51
CA ASN A 197 13.98 -4.18 -3.14
C ASN A 197 13.87 -2.72 -3.58
N ARG A 198 12.72 -2.32 -4.16
CA ARG A 198 12.41 -0.94 -4.49
C ARG A 198 12.48 -0.02 -3.26
N ALA A 199 11.85 -0.40 -2.15
CA ALA A 199 11.87 0.39 -0.93
C ALA A 199 13.30 0.55 -0.40
N VAL A 200 14.06 -0.54 -0.32
CA VAL A 200 15.45 -0.50 0.16
C VAL A 200 16.35 0.34 -0.73
N CYS A 201 16.24 0.25 -2.06
CA CYS A 201 17.04 1.07 -2.96
C CYS A 201 16.73 2.57 -2.85
N LEU A 202 15.50 2.94 -2.51
CA LEU A 202 15.06 4.34 -2.42
C LEU A 202 15.27 4.93 -1.03
N GLU A 203 14.97 4.17 0.01
CA GLU A 203 14.92 4.65 1.40
C GLU A 203 16.20 4.31 2.19
N CYS A 204 16.98 3.31 1.76
CA CYS A 204 18.21 2.87 2.44
C CYS A 204 19.41 2.73 1.47
N PRO A 205 19.78 3.79 0.71
CA PRO A 205 20.87 3.73 -0.26
C PRO A 205 22.22 3.33 0.35
N GLU A 206 22.44 3.59 1.64
CA GLU A 206 23.63 3.23 2.39
C GLU A 206 23.88 1.72 2.48
N LEU A 207 22.83 0.90 2.34
CA LEU A 207 22.96 -0.57 2.34
C LEU A 207 23.55 -1.11 1.03
N GLN A 208 23.62 -0.28 -0.02
CA GLN A 208 24.21 -0.61 -1.32
C GLN A 208 23.61 -1.88 -1.98
N ILE A 209 22.36 -2.20 -1.65
CA ILE A 209 21.64 -3.31 -2.27
C ILE A 209 21.23 -2.87 -3.69
N PRO A 210 21.67 -3.57 -4.73
CA PRO A 210 21.37 -3.18 -6.10
C PRO A 210 19.90 -3.41 -6.43
N TRP A 211 19.40 -2.67 -7.41
CA TRP A 211 18.15 -3.00 -8.09
C TRP A 211 18.39 -4.16 -9.06
N PHE A 212 17.58 -5.22 -8.98
CA PHE A 212 17.75 -6.41 -9.83
C PHE A 212 16.44 -6.92 -10.47
N HIS A 213 15.39 -6.08 -10.50
CA HIS A 213 14.06 -6.47 -10.97
C HIS A 213 13.64 -5.89 -12.33
N ASP A 214 14.55 -5.27 -13.10
CA ASP A 214 14.22 -4.68 -14.42
C ASP A 214 13.50 -5.66 -15.35
N ARG A 215 14.06 -6.85 -15.55
CA ARG A 215 13.48 -7.88 -16.44
C ARG A 215 12.11 -8.34 -15.95
N PHE A 216 11.97 -8.54 -14.64
CA PHE A 216 10.70 -8.95 -14.03
C PHE A 216 9.61 -7.89 -14.27
N CYS A 217 9.92 -6.61 -14.04
CA CYS A 217 8.98 -5.53 -14.26
C CYS A 217 8.61 -5.37 -15.73
N GLN A 218 9.57 -5.41 -16.66
CA GLN A 218 9.30 -5.32 -18.10
C GLN A 218 8.33 -6.41 -18.58
N GLN A 219 8.53 -7.67 -18.14
CA GLN A 219 7.65 -8.78 -18.50
C GLN A 219 6.22 -8.61 -17.98
N GLN A 220 6.07 -8.01 -16.81
CA GLN A 220 4.75 -7.80 -16.21
C GLN A 220 4.01 -6.63 -16.86
N TYR A 221 4.67 -5.48 -17.04
CA TYR A 221 4.03 -4.30 -17.58
C TYR A 221 3.69 -4.43 -19.07
N ASN A 222 4.44 -5.23 -19.84
CA ASN A 222 4.07 -5.56 -21.22
C ASN A 222 2.73 -6.32 -21.33
N LYS A 223 2.22 -6.90 -20.24
CA LYS A 223 0.92 -7.59 -20.20
C LYS A 223 -0.23 -6.69 -19.69
N ASP A 224 0.09 -5.63 -18.95
CA ASP A 224 -0.83 -4.89 -18.07
C ASP A 224 -0.87 -3.37 -18.35
N ILE A 225 -0.50 -2.89 -19.55
CA ILE A 225 -0.86 -1.50 -19.95
C ILE A 225 -2.38 -1.46 -20.13
N GLY A 226 -3.09 -1.38 -19.01
CA GLY A 226 -4.53 -1.38 -18.93
C GLY A 226 -5.13 -0.17 -19.62
N SER A 227 -6.32 -0.36 -20.16
CA SER A 227 -7.18 0.74 -20.60
C SER A 227 -7.48 1.66 -19.42
N MET A 228 -7.32 2.97 -19.61
CA MET A 228 -7.72 3.96 -18.61
C MET A 228 -9.19 3.79 -18.25
N ASN A 229 -9.51 3.84 -16.95
CA ASN A 229 -10.90 3.86 -16.53
C ASN A 229 -11.56 5.22 -16.86
N GLY A 230 -12.89 5.30 -16.75
CA GLY A 230 -13.64 6.51 -17.09
C GLY A 230 -13.23 7.75 -16.28
N ALA A 231 -12.87 7.59 -15.01
CA ALA A 231 -12.40 8.67 -14.16
C ALA A 231 -11.01 9.17 -14.59
N GLN A 232 -10.08 8.26 -14.86
CA GLN A 232 -8.74 8.58 -15.36
C GLN A 232 -8.80 9.32 -16.71
N LEU A 233 -9.67 8.89 -17.63
CA LEU A 233 -9.86 9.58 -18.91
C LEU A 233 -10.43 11.00 -18.72
N GLN A 234 -11.35 11.18 -17.77
CA GLN A 234 -11.90 12.50 -17.44
C GLN A 234 -10.83 13.41 -16.82
N ILE A 235 -10.06 12.91 -15.85
CA ILE A 235 -8.96 13.62 -15.20
C ILE A 235 -7.92 14.04 -16.24
N SER A 236 -7.52 13.14 -17.13
CA SER A 236 -6.58 13.42 -18.23
C SER A 236 -7.02 14.62 -19.09
N LYS A 237 -8.29 14.64 -19.50
CA LYS A 237 -8.86 15.75 -20.29
C LYS A 237 -8.86 17.06 -19.51
N MET A 238 -9.24 17.03 -18.24
CA MET A 238 -9.28 18.23 -17.40
C MET A 238 -7.88 18.76 -17.08
N LEU A 239 -6.90 17.87 -16.85
CA LEU A 239 -5.50 18.25 -16.69
C LEU A 239 -4.96 18.93 -17.93
N ALA A 240 -5.25 18.40 -19.12
CA ALA A 240 -4.85 19.02 -20.38
C ALA A 240 -5.46 20.44 -20.53
N GLU A 241 -6.71 20.64 -20.13
CA GLU A 241 -7.36 21.96 -20.14
C GLU A 241 -6.73 22.93 -19.14
N VAL A 242 -6.46 22.49 -17.91
CA VAL A 242 -5.83 23.31 -16.87
C VAL A 242 -4.39 23.68 -17.23
N LEU A 243 -3.65 22.77 -17.86
CA LEU A 243 -2.24 22.94 -18.19
C LEU A 243 -2.00 23.56 -19.58
N GLY A 244 -3.04 23.98 -20.28
CA GLY A 244 -2.94 24.69 -21.56
C GLY A 244 -2.67 23.80 -22.78
N GLY A 245 -2.93 22.50 -22.70
CA GLY A 245 -2.89 21.57 -23.82
C GLY A 245 -2.49 20.15 -23.44
N ILE A 246 -2.83 19.18 -24.31
CA ILE A 246 -2.50 17.76 -24.11
C ILE A 246 -0.99 17.50 -24.08
N ASN A 247 -0.20 18.35 -24.76
CA ASN A 247 1.25 18.25 -24.79
C ASN A 247 1.90 18.59 -23.44
N CYS A 248 1.17 19.12 -22.46
CA CYS A 248 1.67 19.41 -21.11
C CYS A 248 1.45 18.25 -20.13
N VAL A 249 0.81 17.16 -20.56
CA VAL A 249 0.48 16.00 -19.73
C VAL A 249 0.98 14.71 -20.38
N LYS A 250 1.80 13.95 -19.66
CA LYS A 250 2.11 12.57 -20.01
C LYS A 250 1.23 11.61 -19.23
N THR A 251 0.87 10.49 -19.84
CA THR A 251 -0.02 9.47 -19.27
C THR A 251 0.70 8.12 -19.16
N SER A 252 0.34 7.30 -18.18
CA SER A 252 0.75 5.88 -18.08
C SER A 252 2.26 5.67 -18.10
N LEU A 253 2.97 6.41 -17.25
CA LEU A 253 4.43 6.37 -17.15
C LEU A 253 4.90 5.40 -16.08
N LEU A 254 6.18 5.02 -16.18
CA LEU A 254 6.90 4.28 -15.16
C LEU A 254 8.09 5.11 -14.66
N SER A 255 8.22 5.21 -13.34
CA SER A 255 9.42 5.77 -12.72
C SER A 255 10.64 4.86 -12.96
N PRO A 256 11.89 5.31 -12.70
CA PRO A 256 13.10 4.46 -12.76
C PRO A 256 13.02 3.14 -11.99
N TYR A 257 12.29 3.10 -10.86
CA TYR A 257 12.06 1.87 -10.09
C TYR A 257 10.67 1.26 -10.32
N TYR A 258 10.04 1.52 -11.47
CA TYR A 258 8.77 0.92 -11.89
C TYR A 258 7.56 1.19 -10.97
N HIS A 259 7.50 2.32 -10.28
CA HIS A 259 6.22 2.86 -9.84
C HIS A 259 5.40 3.33 -11.04
N THR A 260 4.10 3.02 -11.03
CA THR A 260 3.15 3.53 -12.02
C THR A 260 2.82 4.97 -11.71
N ILE A 261 2.89 5.83 -12.72
CA ILE A 261 2.51 7.24 -12.65
C ILE A 261 1.39 7.44 -13.66
N GLU A 262 0.19 7.76 -13.17
CA GLU A 262 -0.98 7.87 -14.05
C GLU A 262 -0.87 9.08 -14.96
N PHE A 263 -0.51 10.24 -14.38
CA PHE A 263 -0.25 11.46 -15.13
C PHE A 263 0.99 12.18 -14.60
N GLU A 264 1.73 12.83 -15.49
CA GLU A 264 2.89 13.65 -15.16
C GLU A 264 2.83 14.99 -15.89
N CYS A 265 3.08 16.08 -15.19
CA CYS A 265 3.35 17.39 -15.80
C CYS A 265 4.61 18.03 -15.22
N ILE A 266 5.16 19.01 -15.93
CA ILE A 266 6.32 19.78 -15.49
C ILE A 266 5.92 21.25 -15.47
N LEU A 267 6.20 21.93 -14.37
CA LEU A 267 6.05 23.37 -14.24
C LEU A 267 7.43 24.02 -14.20
N ASP A 268 7.61 25.15 -14.88
CA ASP A 268 8.82 25.95 -14.77
C ASP A 268 8.91 26.69 -13.42
N LYS A 269 10.01 27.42 -13.21
CA LYS A 269 10.22 28.25 -12.00
C LYS A 269 9.16 29.34 -11.77
N ARG A 270 8.36 29.69 -12.79
CA ARG A 270 7.24 30.64 -12.74
C ARG A 270 5.88 29.93 -12.61
N LYS A 271 5.88 28.62 -12.34
CA LYS A 271 4.69 27.76 -12.29
C LYS A 271 3.92 27.68 -13.62
N LYS A 272 4.59 27.89 -14.76
CA LYS A 272 3.98 27.69 -16.09
C LYS A 272 4.23 26.27 -16.59
N PRO A 273 3.22 25.59 -17.16
CA PRO A 273 3.38 24.26 -17.73
C PRO A 273 4.39 24.25 -18.89
N ILE A 274 5.25 23.22 -18.94
CA ILE A 274 6.21 22.99 -20.01
C ILE A 274 5.68 21.88 -20.93
N PRO A 275 5.41 22.16 -22.22
CA PRO A 275 5.01 21.13 -23.17
C PRO A 275 6.13 20.14 -23.46
N TYR A 276 5.84 18.85 -23.39
CA TYR A 276 6.72 17.78 -23.82
C TYR A 276 6.96 17.89 -25.34
N GLY A 277 8.21 18.19 -25.73
CA GLY A 277 8.62 18.40 -27.14
C GLY A 277 9.12 19.81 -27.47
N SER A 278 8.94 20.79 -26.57
CA SER A 278 9.39 22.18 -26.78
C SER A 278 10.85 22.44 -26.33
N HIS A 279 11.40 21.56 -25.52
CA HIS A 279 12.81 21.55 -25.11
C HIS A 279 13.38 20.14 -25.29
N ASN A 280 14.65 20.04 -25.70
CA ASN A 280 15.45 18.82 -25.59
C ASN A 280 15.58 18.50 -24.10
N ILE A 281 14.53 17.96 -23.48
CA ILE A 281 14.61 17.27 -22.21
C ILE A 281 15.51 16.08 -22.51
N THR A 282 16.83 16.28 -22.32
CA THR A 282 17.81 15.22 -22.41
C THR A 282 17.36 14.16 -21.43
N LEU A 283 16.91 13.04 -21.99
CA LEU A 283 16.70 11.80 -21.27
C LEU A 283 18.06 11.45 -20.68
N GLY A 284 18.27 11.83 -19.42
CA GLY A 284 19.52 11.64 -18.72
C GLY A 284 19.71 10.15 -18.55
N LYS A 285 20.69 9.59 -19.25
CA LYS A 285 21.25 8.29 -18.90
C LYS A 285 21.76 8.41 -17.47
N LEU A 286 21.21 7.63 -16.52
CA LEU A 286 21.96 7.35 -15.30
C LEU A 286 23.29 6.70 -15.73
N PRO A 287 24.44 7.11 -15.19
CA PRO A 287 25.70 6.45 -15.49
C PRO A 287 25.62 5.01 -14.95
N GLY A 288 25.50 4.01 -15.84
CA GLY A 288 25.63 2.60 -15.48
C GLY A 288 24.53 1.64 -15.98
N MET A 289 23.40 2.12 -16.51
CA MET A 289 22.35 1.23 -17.04
C MET A 289 22.30 1.28 -18.58
N TYR A 290 22.79 0.22 -19.24
CA TYR A 290 22.26 -0.20 -20.54
C TYR A 290 20.78 -0.60 -20.28
N TRP A 291 19.79 -0.27 -21.12
CA TRP A 291 19.34 -1.10 -22.25
C TRP A 291 18.18 -0.44 -23.01
N GLU A 292 18.03 -0.85 -24.27
CA GLU A 292 17.01 -0.47 -25.24
C GLU A 292 15.66 -1.16 -24.97
N SER A 293 14.58 -0.38 -24.81
CA SER A 293 13.17 -0.79 -25.03
C SER A 293 12.26 0.44 -24.98
N ASN A 294 11.15 0.41 -25.73
CA ASN A 294 10.18 1.50 -25.98
C ASN A 294 9.40 2.03 -24.74
N ILE A 295 9.88 1.81 -23.52
CA ILE A 295 9.26 2.28 -22.29
C ILE A 295 9.95 3.59 -21.89
N GLN A 296 9.21 4.71 -21.87
CA GLN A 296 9.72 6.00 -21.43
C GLN A 296 9.98 6.00 -19.91
N ILE A 297 11.16 5.56 -19.49
CA ILE A 297 11.64 5.69 -18.11
C ILE A 297 12.08 7.14 -17.91
N VAL A 298 11.41 7.88 -17.01
CA VAL A 298 11.63 9.32 -16.84
C VAL A 298 12.83 9.62 -15.95
N GLY A 299 14.03 9.39 -16.47
CA GLY A 299 15.27 10.01 -15.98
C GLY A 299 15.56 11.24 -16.82
N SER A 300 15.27 12.45 -16.33
CA SER A 300 15.65 13.67 -17.04
C SER A 300 16.00 14.78 -16.07
N SER A 301 17.06 15.54 -16.40
CA SER A 301 17.38 16.77 -15.72
C SER A 301 16.29 17.80 -16.05
N LEU A 302 15.51 18.17 -15.04
CA LEU A 302 14.55 19.26 -15.19
C LEU A 302 15.29 20.58 -15.41
N PRO A 303 14.71 21.54 -16.15
CA PRO A 303 15.24 22.90 -16.18
C PRO A 303 15.44 23.45 -14.76
N PRO A 304 16.48 24.27 -14.49
CA PRO A 304 16.71 24.80 -13.15
C PRO A 304 15.48 25.51 -12.57
N GLY A 305 15.04 25.07 -11.39
CA GLY A 305 13.86 25.56 -10.69
C GLY A 305 12.53 25.05 -11.23
N ALA A 306 12.52 24.12 -12.20
CA ALA A 306 11.31 23.42 -12.62
C ALA A 306 10.94 22.30 -11.63
N GLU A 307 9.65 22.04 -11.53
CA GLU A 307 9.05 21.05 -10.66
C GLU A 307 8.33 20.00 -11.51
N ARG A 308 8.56 18.72 -11.20
CA ARG A 308 7.84 17.60 -11.81
C ARG A 308 6.71 17.18 -10.89
N ILE A 309 5.51 17.06 -11.43
CA ILE A 309 4.31 16.71 -10.68
C ILE A 309 3.80 15.36 -11.17
N ALA A 310 3.62 14.41 -10.25
CA ALA A 310 2.92 13.15 -10.51
C ALA A 310 1.48 13.25 -9.96
N PHE A 311 0.50 12.87 -10.77
CA PHE A 311 -0.88 12.75 -10.32
C PHE A 311 -1.25 11.29 -10.13
N GLU A 312 -1.97 11.01 -9.06
CA GLU A 312 -2.46 9.68 -8.73
C GLU A 312 -3.93 9.74 -8.31
N PHE A 313 -4.80 9.08 -9.05
CA PHE A 313 -6.19 8.85 -8.64
C PHE A 313 -6.24 7.71 -7.62
N LEU A 314 -6.72 8.02 -6.42
CA LEU A 314 -6.85 7.03 -5.34
C LEU A 314 -8.26 6.46 -5.32
N ASP A 315 -8.40 5.20 -5.76
CA ASP A 315 -9.64 4.45 -5.67
C ASP A 315 -10.00 4.09 -4.21
N SER A 316 -11.14 3.42 -4.00
CA SER A 316 -11.56 3.00 -2.66
C SER A 316 -10.61 2.01 -2.00
N LYS A 317 -9.80 1.28 -2.77
CA LYS A 317 -8.82 0.32 -2.21
C LYS A 317 -7.59 1.01 -1.66
N ALA A 318 -7.35 2.28 -1.97
CA ALA A 318 -6.27 3.06 -1.39
C ALA A 318 -6.54 3.50 0.06
N PHE A 319 -7.80 3.43 0.53
CA PHE A 319 -8.21 3.90 1.84
C PHE A 319 -8.62 2.75 2.78
N CYS A 320 -8.64 3.05 4.08
CA CYS A 320 -9.28 2.22 5.09
C CYS A 320 -10.79 2.19 4.85
N ARG A 321 -11.43 1.10 5.27
CA ARG A 321 -12.84 0.86 4.98
C ARG A 321 -13.76 1.89 5.65
N ASN A 322 -13.44 2.29 6.88
CA ASN A 322 -14.31 3.07 7.75
C ASN A 322 -14.07 4.59 7.70
N ILE A 323 -12.90 5.03 7.25
CA ILE A 323 -12.50 6.44 7.24
C ILE A 323 -11.61 6.74 6.04
N PRO A 324 -11.50 8.01 5.58
CA PRO A 324 -10.64 8.42 4.47
C PRO A 324 -9.14 8.43 4.82
N HIS A 325 -8.64 7.36 5.46
CA HIS A 325 -7.23 7.19 5.83
C HIS A 325 -6.49 6.35 4.80
N ILE A 326 -5.38 6.87 4.26
CA ILE A 326 -4.59 6.20 3.22
C ILE A 326 -3.87 4.98 3.79
N LYS A 327 -3.89 3.87 3.07
CA LYS A 327 -3.22 2.61 3.44
C LYS A 327 -1.74 2.58 3.08
N GLY A 328 -0.99 1.70 3.75
CA GLY A 328 0.48 1.78 3.79
C GLY A 328 1.14 1.65 2.42
N LYS A 329 0.60 0.80 1.54
CA LYS A 329 1.12 0.67 0.17
C LYS A 329 1.00 1.96 -0.65
N SER A 330 -0.12 2.67 -0.53
CA SER A 330 -0.34 3.94 -1.23
C SER A 330 0.50 5.06 -0.61
N ALA A 331 0.64 5.09 0.72
CA ALA A 331 1.51 6.01 1.42
C ALA A 331 2.99 5.83 1.03
N MET A 332 3.49 4.60 1.05
CA MET A 332 4.86 4.26 0.63
C MET A 332 5.10 4.63 -0.83
N LYS A 333 4.15 4.39 -1.74
CA LYS A 333 4.27 4.81 -3.14
C LYS A 333 4.44 6.33 -3.28
N LYS A 334 3.63 7.11 -2.56
CA LYS A 334 3.76 8.57 -2.53
C LYS A 334 5.16 8.99 -2.07
N ARG A 335 5.61 8.48 -0.92
CA ARG A 335 6.95 8.77 -0.36
C ARG A 335 8.07 8.43 -1.34
N HIS A 336 8.00 7.26 -1.99
CA HIS A 336 8.99 6.86 -3.00
C HIS A 336 9.01 7.78 -4.23
N LEU A 337 7.85 8.24 -4.71
CA LEU A 337 7.79 9.21 -5.80
C LEU A 337 8.38 10.55 -5.37
N GLU A 338 8.15 10.98 -4.12
CA GLU A 338 8.75 12.19 -3.55
C GLU A 338 10.29 12.08 -3.45
N ILE A 339 10.82 10.93 -3.02
CA ILE A 339 12.27 10.62 -3.05
C ILE A 339 12.82 10.72 -4.48
N LEU A 340 12.05 10.29 -5.48
CA LEU A 340 12.41 10.39 -6.89
C LEU A 340 12.28 11.81 -7.48
N GLY A 341 11.99 12.82 -6.66
CA GLY A 341 11.92 14.22 -7.05
C GLY A 341 10.57 14.66 -7.62
N TYR A 342 9.52 13.87 -7.43
CA TYR A 342 8.16 14.26 -7.80
C TYR A 342 7.48 15.03 -6.67
N ARG A 343 6.75 16.08 -7.02
CA ARG A 343 5.63 16.54 -6.19
C ARG A 343 4.41 15.68 -6.51
N VAL A 344 3.90 14.95 -5.52
CA VAL A 344 2.77 14.04 -5.73
C VAL A 344 1.45 14.73 -5.39
N ILE A 345 0.52 14.75 -6.35
CA ILE A 345 -0.85 15.20 -6.15
C ILE A 345 -1.77 13.98 -6.21
N GLN A 346 -2.30 13.58 -5.05
CA GLN A 346 -3.28 12.50 -4.96
C GLN A 346 -4.70 13.07 -5.05
N ILE A 347 -5.54 12.42 -5.86
CA ILE A 347 -6.95 12.77 -6.09
C ILE A 347 -7.82 11.65 -5.51
N PRO A 348 -8.37 11.80 -4.29
CA PRO A 348 -9.25 10.82 -3.68
C PRO A 348 -10.55 10.63 -4.46
N HIS A 349 -10.98 9.39 -4.66
CA HIS A 349 -12.23 9.09 -5.35
C HIS A 349 -13.47 9.73 -4.69
N PHE A 350 -13.51 9.82 -3.35
CA PHE A 350 -14.63 10.41 -2.61
C PHE A 350 -14.69 11.93 -2.76
N GLU A 351 -13.55 12.61 -2.97
CA GLU A 351 -13.53 14.03 -3.32
C GLU A 351 -13.98 14.22 -4.77
N TRP A 352 -13.37 13.49 -5.70
CA TRP A 352 -13.61 13.62 -7.14
C TRP A 352 -15.07 13.34 -7.56
N ASN A 353 -15.70 12.40 -6.85
CA ASN A 353 -17.09 12.00 -7.08
C ASN A 353 -18.09 12.70 -6.14
N SER A 354 -17.63 13.66 -5.32
CA SER A 354 -18.51 14.42 -4.43
C SER A 354 -19.48 15.31 -5.20
N MET A 355 -20.58 15.69 -4.56
CA MET A 355 -21.52 16.67 -5.11
C MET A 355 -20.85 18.01 -5.41
N ALA A 356 -19.87 18.41 -4.58
CA ALA A 356 -19.11 19.66 -4.75
C ALA A 356 -18.33 19.69 -6.08
N LEU A 357 -17.83 18.53 -6.53
CA LEU A 357 -17.11 18.39 -7.80
C LEU A 357 -17.99 17.80 -8.92
N SER A 358 -19.31 17.97 -8.85
CA SER A 358 -20.23 17.50 -9.89
C SER A 358 -20.11 18.28 -11.19
N GLN A 359 -19.89 19.60 -11.09
CA GLN A 359 -19.76 20.51 -12.23
C GLN A 359 -18.35 20.51 -12.81
N LYS A 360 -18.23 20.76 -14.12
CA LYS A 360 -16.95 20.81 -14.82
C LYS A 360 -16.03 21.89 -14.24
N ASP A 361 -16.53 23.10 -14.04
CA ASP A 361 -15.73 24.25 -13.57
C ASP A 361 -15.17 24.01 -12.17
N ALA A 362 -15.98 23.44 -11.27
CA ALA A 362 -15.53 23.07 -9.93
C ALA A 362 -14.37 22.05 -9.96
N ARG A 363 -14.38 21.08 -10.88
CA ARG A 363 -13.26 20.14 -11.07
C ARG A 363 -12.02 20.81 -11.64
N LEU A 364 -12.19 21.76 -12.56
CA LEU A 364 -11.08 22.54 -13.10
C LEU A 364 -10.43 23.39 -12.00
N ASP A 365 -11.23 24.03 -11.17
CA ASP A 365 -10.74 24.85 -10.06
C ASP A 365 -10.06 24.01 -8.99
N TYR A 366 -10.63 22.85 -8.66
CA TYR A 366 -9.98 21.86 -7.78
C TYR A 366 -8.58 21.45 -8.29
N LEU A 367 -8.45 21.15 -9.59
CA LEU A 367 -7.16 20.81 -10.18
C LEU A 367 -6.21 22.02 -10.22
N ARG A 368 -6.69 23.21 -10.57
CA ARG A 368 -5.88 24.44 -10.55
C ARG A 368 -5.33 24.73 -9.16
N GLU A 369 -6.17 24.65 -8.15
CA GLU A 369 -5.78 24.88 -6.76
C GLU A 369 -4.72 23.87 -6.31
N ARG A 370 -4.90 22.58 -6.63
CA ARG A 370 -3.91 21.54 -6.31
C ARG A 370 -2.60 21.74 -7.07
N ILE A 371 -2.63 22.20 -8.32
CA ILE A 371 -1.42 22.37 -9.14
C ILE A 371 -0.66 23.66 -8.77
N PHE A 372 -1.37 24.79 -8.69
CA PHE A 372 -0.77 26.13 -8.59
C PHE A 372 -0.88 26.76 -7.19
N GLY A 373 -1.71 26.23 -6.30
CA GLY A 373 -2.01 26.79 -4.97
C GLY A 373 -3.21 27.74 -4.97
N ILE A 374 -3.75 28.05 -3.78
CA ILE A 374 -4.86 29.00 -3.59
C ILE A 374 -4.35 30.42 -3.92
N GLY A 375 -5.00 31.08 -4.90
CA GLY A 375 -4.82 32.53 -5.12
C GLY A 375 -3.90 32.97 -6.27
N LYS A 376 -3.66 32.15 -7.28
CA LYS A 376 -3.03 32.60 -8.54
C LYS A 376 -3.85 32.17 -9.75
N SER A 377 -4.95 32.89 -9.97
CA SER A 377 -5.59 32.99 -11.29
C SER A 377 -4.89 34.07 -12.11
#